data_AF-A0A534ZE96-F1
#
_entry.id   AF-A0A534ZE96-F1
#
_cell.length_a   1.000
_cell.length_b   1.000
_cell.length_c   1.000
_cell.angle_alpha   90.00
_cell.angle_beta   90.00
_cell.angle_gamma   90.00
#
_symmetry.space_group_name_H-M   'P 1'
#
loop_
_entity.id
_entity.type
_entity.pdbx_description
1 polymer ?
#
loop_
_entity_poly.entity_id
_entity_poly.type
_entity_poly.pdbx_seq_one_letter_code
_entity_poly.pdbx_strand_id
1 'polypeptide(L)' 'MTWSTRPAIDGPVLSSVGAVTLSQVVSFDLTGAIPGDGIYCFAIDSLSANGADYNAREGAVAPPAVLIATGP' A
#
# COMPACT_ATOMS: atom_id res chain seq x y z
N MET A 1 20.06 -2.99 -11.47
CA MET A 1 19.52 -3.21 -10.13
C MET A 1 18.33 -4.14 -10.28
N THR A 2 18.53 -5.45 -10.08
CA THR A 2 17.41 -6.40 -10.10
C THR A 2 16.78 -6.42 -8.72
N TRP A 3 15.45 -6.53 -8.66
CA TRP A 3 14.67 -6.66 -7.41
C TRP A 3 15.06 -7.89 -6.56
N SER A 4 15.93 -8.76 -7.09
CA SER A 4 16.36 -10.03 -6.51
C SER A 4 17.02 -9.94 -5.13
N THR A 5 17.54 -8.77 -4.73
CA THR A 5 18.17 -8.56 -3.41
C THR A 5 17.30 -7.73 -2.45
N ARG A 6 16.00 -7.57 -2.72
CA ARG A 6 15.12 -6.86 -1.77
C ARG A 6 15.02 -7.62 -0.44
N PRO A 7 14.87 -6.91 0.69
CA PRO A 7 14.43 -7.52 1.93
C PRO A 7 13.13 -8.30 1.71
N ALA A 8 13.01 -9.44 2.39
CA ALA A 8 11.79 -10.22 2.35
C ALA A 8 10.65 -9.48 3.07
N ILE A 9 9.44 -9.57 2.50
CA ILE A 9 8.22 -9.04 3.12
C ILE A 9 7.63 -10.17 3.96
N ASP A 10 8.13 -10.33 5.19
CA ASP A 10 7.81 -11.47 6.07
C ASP A 10 6.74 -11.12 7.13
N GLY A 11 5.80 -10.24 6.77
CA GLY A 11 4.67 -9.83 7.62
C GLY A 11 3.36 -10.53 7.24
N PRO A 12 2.33 -10.51 8.12
CA PRO A 12 1.01 -10.99 7.75
C PRO A 12 0.42 -10.17 6.60
N VAL A 13 -0.33 -10.82 5.72
CA VAL A 13 -1.09 -10.11 4.68
C VAL A 13 -2.23 -9.35 5.36
N LEU A 14 -2.19 -8.02 5.23
CA LEU A 14 -3.18 -7.12 5.83
C LEU A 14 -4.40 -6.92 4.93
N SER A 15 -4.18 -6.80 3.62
CA SER A 15 -5.21 -6.60 2.61
C SER A 15 -4.71 -7.10 1.26
N SER A 16 -5.61 -7.64 0.43
CA SER A 16 -5.32 -8.06 -0.93
C SER A 16 -6.34 -7.48 -1.90
N VAL A 17 -5.88 -6.99 -3.03
CA VAL A 17 -6.73 -6.53 -4.13
C VAL A 17 -6.46 -7.38 -5.36
N GLY A 18 -7.43 -7.45 -6.27
CA GLY A 18 -7.28 -8.16 -7.55
C GLY A 18 -6.40 -7.39 -8.54
N ALA A 19 -6.55 -7.73 -9.82
CA ALA A 19 -5.91 -6.98 -10.90
C ALA A 19 -6.33 -5.51 -10.86
N VAL A 20 -5.36 -4.63 -11.09
CA VAL A 20 -5.55 -3.17 -11.11
C VAL A 20 -5.30 -2.63 -12.51
N THR A 21 -6.01 -1.56 -12.89
CA THR A 21 -5.84 -0.88 -14.19
C THR A 21 -5.21 0.50 -14.01
N LEU A 22 -4.67 1.06 -15.10
CA LEU A 22 -4.18 2.45 -15.09
C LEU A 22 -5.29 3.43 -14.65
N SER A 23 -4.89 4.46 -13.91
CA SER A 23 -5.77 5.50 -13.35
C SER A 23 -6.83 5.00 -12.35
N GLN A 24 -6.79 3.73 -11.96
CA GLN A 24 -7.68 3.19 -10.94
C GLN A 24 -7.25 3.69 -9.55
N VAL A 25 -8.23 4.12 -8.75
CA VAL A 25 -8.04 4.33 -7.32
C VAL A 25 -8.20 2.99 -6.61
N VAL A 26 -7.19 2.61 -5.82
CA VAL A 26 -7.14 1.36 -5.07
C VAL A 26 -7.05 1.69 -3.59
N SER A 27 -7.81 0.98 -2.76
CA SER A 27 -7.83 1.17 -1.31
C SER A 27 -7.44 -0.12 -0.61
N PHE A 28 -6.64 0.00 0.45
CA PHE A 28 -6.21 -1.09 1.31
C PHE A 28 -6.67 -0.80 2.74
N ASP A 29 -7.36 -1.75 3.38
CA ASP A 29 -7.74 -1.63 4.77
C ASP A 29 -6.57 -2.04 5.67
N LEU A 30 -6.12 -1.11 6.51
CA LEU A 30 -5.01 -1.30 7.46
C LEU A 30 -5.47 -1.24 8.92
N THR A 31 -6.78 -1.14 9.16
CA THR A 31 -7.34 -0.86 10.50
C THR A 31 -6.87 -1.88 11.55
N GLY A 32 -6.80 -3.16 11.18
CA GLY A 32 -6.33 -4.22 12.08
C GLY A 32 -4.84 -4.18 12.42
N ALA A 33 -4.03 -3.43 11.66
CA ALA A 33 -2.58 -3.33 11.85
C ALA A 33 -2.13 -2.11 12.68
N ILE A 34 -3.06 -1.20 13.01
CA ILE A 34 -2.78 0.06 13.69
C ILE A 34 -3.50 0.06 15.06
N PRO A 35 -2.96 -0.65 16.08
CA PRO A 35 -3.59 -0.74 17.40
C PRO A 35 -3.49 0.54 18.23
N GLY A 36 -2.67 1.51 17.83
CA GLY A 36 -2.48 2.77 18.53
C GLY A 36 -1.44 3.66 17.86
N ASP A 37 -1.07 4.76 18.52
CA ASP A 37 -0.12 5.72 17.99
C ASP A 37 1.28 5.10 17.82
N GLY A 38 1.90 5.36 16.68
CA GLY A 38 3.23 4.83 16.38
C GLY A 38 3.65 5.05 14.94
N ILE A 39 4.90 4.67 14.65
CA ILE A 39 5.43 4.64 13.29
C ILE A 39 5.21 3.23 12.75
N TYR A 40 4.56 3.13 11.59
CA TYR A 40 4.28 1.88 10.91
C TYR A 40 4.92 1.90 9.51
N CYS A 41 5.54 0.78 9.14
CA CYS A 41 6.07 0.57 7.79
C CYS A 41 5.25 -0.51 7.11
N PHE A 42 4.72 -0.20 5.93
CA PHE A 42 3.96 -1.14 5.11
C PHE A 42 4.73 -1.45 3.83
N ALA A 43 4.58 -2.66 3.32
CA ALA A 43 5.09 -3.07 2.03
C ALA A 43 3.93 -3.55 1.16
N ILE A 44 3.99 -3.22 -0.13
CA ILE A 44 3.07 -3.73 -1.14
C ILE A 44 3.86 -4.75 -1.97
N ASP A 45 3.27 -5.93 -2.17
CA ASP A 45 3.83 -6.94 -3.07
C ASP A 45 2.84 -7.27 -4.20
N SER A 46 3.39 -7.77 -5.30
CA SER A 46 2.61 -8.20 -6.45
C SER A 46 3.21 -9.46 -7.05
N LEU A 47 2.36 -10.42 -7.37
CA LEU A 47 2.74 -11.61 -8.15
C LEU A 47 2.85 -11.30 -9.65
N SER A 48 2.44 -10.11 -10.09
CA SER A 48 2.50 -9.68 -11.48
C SER A 48 3.93 -9.32 -11.88
N ALA A 49 4.37 -9.81 -13.05
CA ALA A 49 5.61 -9.34 -13.68
C ALA A 49 5.49 -7.91 -14.23
N ASN A 50 4.27 -7.43 -14.47
CA ASN A 50 3.99 -6.05 -14.81
C ASN A 50 3.87 -5.24 -13.51
N GLY A 51 4.72 -4.22 -13.36
CA GLY A 51 4.69 -3.32 -12.21
C GLY A 51 3.45 -2.43 -12.19
N ALA A 52 3.10 -1.95 -10.99
CA ALA A 52 2.11 -0.91 -10.78
C ALA A 52 2.75 0.18 -9.94
N ASP A 53 2.77 1.40 -10.47
CA ASP A 53 3.31 2.57 -9.80
C ASP A 53 2.16 3.40 -9.21
N TYR A 54 2.26 3.72 -7.93
CA TYR A 54 1.30 4.56 -7.22
C TYR A 54 1.91 5.93 -6.94
N ASN A 55 1.09 6.98 -7.06
CA ASN A 55 1.53 8.33 -6.74
C ASN A 55 1.81 8.46 -5.24
N ALA A 56 2.91 9.14 -4.90
CA ALA A 56 3.18 9.57 -3.53
C ALA A 56 2.23 10.72 -3.15
N ARG A 57 2.09 10.97 -1.84
CA ARG A 57 1.38 12.14 -1.30
C ARG A 57 1.91 13.45 -1.91
N GLU A 58 3.20 13.52 -2.14
CA GLU A 58 3.91 14.68 -2.70
C GLU A 58 3.84 14.74 -4.23
N GLY A 59 3.18 13.76 -4.87
CA GLY A 59 2.98 13.72 -6.31
C GLY A 59 2.09 14.86 -6.80
N ALA A 60 2.45 15.45 -7.94
CA ALA A 60 1.72 16.58 -8.51
C ALA A 60 0.34 16.22 -9.10
N VAL A 61 0.11 14.94 -9.39
CA VAL A 61 -1.13 14.46 -10.02
C VAL A 61 -1.81 13.45 -9.09
N ALA A 62 -3.07 13.71 -8.75
CA ALA A 62 -3.94 12.83 -7.97
C ALA A 62 -3.24 12.20 -6.74
N PRO A 63 -2.76 13.01 -5.77
CA PRO A 63 -2.09 12.50 -4.59
C PRO A 63 -3.06 11.63 -3.76
N PRO A 64 -2.59 10.50 -3.20
CA PRO A 64 -3.41 9.66 -2.33
C PRO A 64 -3.80 10.42 -1.06
N ALA A 65 -5.03 10.19 -0.59
CA ALA A 65 -5.53 10.72 0.68
C ALA A 65 -5.59 9.61 1.73
N VAL A 66 -5.16 9.92 2.95
CA VAL A 66 -5.39 9.06 4.12
C VAL A 66 -6.63 9.59 4.83
N LEU A 67 -7.69 8.79 4.88
CA LEU A 67 -8.88 9.09 5.67
C LEU A 67 -8.75 8.41 7.03
N ILE A 68 -8.67 9.19 8.10
CA ILE A 68 -8.69 8.69 9.48
C ILE A 68 -10.12 8.92 10.01
N ALA A 69 -10.80 7.84 10.39
CA ALA A 69 -12.08 7.90 11.07
C ALA A 69 -11.94 7.23 12.43
N THR A 70 -12.30 7.94 13.50
CA THR A 70 -12.43 7.38 14.84
C THR A 70 -13.91 7.09 15.11
N GLY A 71 -14.23 5.88 15.59
CA GLY A 71 -15.56 5.56 16.10
C GLY A 71 -15.92 6.37 17.35
N PRO A 72 -17.20 6.40 17.75
CA PRO A 72 -17.64 7.08 18.98
C PRO A 72 -17.04 6.50 20.26
#